data_AF-A0A915K6Y1-F1
#
_entry.id   AF-A0A915K6Y1-F1
#
_cell.length_a   1.000
_cell.length_b   1.000
_cell.length_c   1.000
_cell.angle_alpha   90.00
_cell.angle_beta   90.00
_cell.angle_gamma   90.00
#
_symmetry.space_group_name_H-M   'P 1'
#
loop_
_entity.id
_entity.type
_entity.pdbx_description
1 polymer ?
#
loop_
_entity_poly.entity_id
_entity_poly.type
_entity_poly.pdbx_seq_one_letter_code
_entity_poly.pdbx_strand_id
1 'polypeptide(L)'
;MLLIRVFSALIFWFCTTITVIFCDTPANCTYENIVGFWTFYEGQRGFGSNLNCDDFPSAQSGLRHYFRVELLFPNLVVDEYGNTGQWTLIYNQGFEISINYRKYFAFSNWSQSEHTVSSRCFETKTGWAHDAFIRDWSCFIGHRTDPALPNEVKKQKNFFTK
;
A
#
# COMPACT_ATOMS: atom_id res chain seq x y z
N MET A 1 -5.61 47.22 31.14
CA MET A 1 -5.69 45.92 31.85
C MET A 1 -6.68 44.94 31.23
N LEU A 2 -7.90 45.35 30.86
CA LEU A 2 -8.92 44.47 30.28
C LEU A 2 -8.52 43.87 28.91
N LEU A 3 -7.95 44.68 28.01
CA LEU A 3 -7.47 44.23 26.69
C LEU A 3 -6.40 43.13 26.76
N ILE A 4 -5.46 43.24 27.71
CA ILE A 4 -4.40 42.25 27.92
C ILE A 4 -5.00 40.94 28.41
N ARG A 5 -6.01 40.99 29.30
CA ARG A 5 -6.70 39.78 29.80
C ARG A 5 -7.50 39.07 28.72
N VAL A 6 -8.13 39.83 27.80
CA VAL A 6 -8.85 39.26 26.65
C VAL A 6 -7.87 38.62 25.67
N PHE A 7 -6.75 39.28 25.35
CA PHE A 7 -5.71 38.71 24.49
C PHE A 7 -5.09 37.44 25.09
N SER A 8 -4.78 37.44 26.38
CA SER A 8 -4.27 36.24 27.06
C SER A 8 -5.29 35.09 27.07
N ALA A 9 -6.59 35.40 27.27
CA ALA A 9 -7.64 34.39 27.22
C ALA A 9 -7.84 33.80 25.82
N LEU A 10 -7.73 34.63 24.77
CA LEU A 10 -7.80 34.18 23.38
C LEU A 10 -6.60 33.31 22.98
N ILE A 11 -5.39 33.67 23.42
CA ILE A 11 -4.18 32.86 23.19
C ILE A 11 -4.29 31.52 23.90
N PHE A 12 -4.76 31.53 25.16
CA PHE A 12 -4.94 30.29 25.92
C PHE A 12 -6.00 29.38 25.29
N TRP A 13 -7.13 29.95 24.83
CA TRP A 13 -8.17 29.21 24.11
C TRP A 13 -7.63 28.61 22.80
N PHE A 14 -6.87 29.37 22.03
CA PHE A 14 -6.24 28.91 20.79
C PHE A 14 -5.20 27.81 21.02
N CYS A 15 -4.41 27.87 22.09
CA CYS A 15 -3.45 26.81 22.43
C CYS A 15 -4.12 25.51 22.89
N THR A 16 -5.28 25.58 23.55
CA THR A 16 -6.01 24.38 24.02
C THR A 16 -6.76 23.63 22.92
N THR A 17 -6.97 24.24 21.75
CA THR A 17 -7.70 23.61 20.63
C THR A 17 -6.79 22.97 19.58
N ILE A 18 -5.46 23.05 19.74
CA ILE A 18 -4.52 22.41 18.82
C ILE A 18 -4.43 20.93 19.18
N THR A 19 -5.19 20.10 18.45
CA THR A 19 -5.01 18.65 18.45
C THR A 19 -3.87 18.29 17.51
N VAL A 20 -2.91 17.51 18.00
CA VAL A 20 -1.81 16.98 17.19
C VAL A 20 -2.33 15.76 16.44
N ILE A 21 -2.47 15.84 15.12
CA ILE A 21 -2.88 14.71 14.29
C ILE A 21 -1.61 14.03 13.77
N PHE A 22 -1.45 12.74 14.07
CA PHE A 22 -0.44 11.90 13.43
C PHE A 22 -0.99 11.43 12.07
N CYS A 23 -0.44 11.96 10.98
CA CYS A 23 -0.89 11.63 9.62
C CYS A 23 -0.13 10.46 8.98
N ASP A 24 0.97 10.01 9.56
CA ASP A 24 1.77 8.91 9.02
C ASP A 24 1.24 7.55 9.49
N THR A 25 1.38 6.54 8.64
CA THR A 25 1.17 5.16 9.07
C THR A 25 2.32 4.72 9.99
N PRO A 26 2.08 3.75 10.87
CA PRO A 26 3.14 3.19 11.72
C PRO A 26 4.22 2.40 10.98
N ALA A 27 4.10 2.20 9.67
CA ALA A 27 5.09 1.49 8.88
C ALA A 27 6.40 2.29 8.77
N ASN A 28 7.53 1.61 8.87
CA ASN A 28 8.86 2.18 8.69
C ASN A 28 9.73 1.23 7.86
N CYS A 29 9.49 1.21 6.54
CA CYS A 29 10.15 0.31 5.61
C CYS A 29 11.22 1.04 4.77
N THR A 30 12.39 0.42 4.66
CA THR A 30 13.50 0.96 3.85
C THR A 30 13.35 0.58 2.38
N TYR A 31 14.08 1.26 1.52
CA TYR A 31 14.13 0.96 0.08
C TYR A 31 14.57 -0.49 -0.18
N GLU A 32 15.59 -0.95 0.53
CA GLU A 32 16.14 -2.31 0.44
C GLU A 32 15.14 -3.37 0.91
N ASN A 33 14.18 -3.01 1.77
CA ASN A 33 13.09 -3.92 2.11
C ASN A 33 12.08 -4.09 0.97
N ILE A 34 11.93 -3.10 0.09
CA ILE A 34 10.94 -3.14 -1.01
C ILE A 34 11.52 -3.73 -2.30
N VAL A 35 12.81 -3.53 -2.57
CA VAL A 35 13.50 -4.16 -3.72
C VAL A 35 13.34 -5.68 -3.69
N GLY A 36 13.06 -6.28 -4.84
CA GLY A 36 12.91 -7.73 -5.02
C GLY A 36 11.67 -8.14 -5.80
N PHE A 37 11.36 -9.45 -5.76
CA PHE A 37 10.20 -10.00 -6.45
C PHE A 37 8.93 -9.80 -5.64
N TRP A 38 7.86 -9.38 -6.30
CA TRP A 38 6.53 -9.22 -5.73
C TRP A 38 5.51 -10.02 -6.52
N THR A 39 4.58 -10.65 -5.81
CA THR A 39 3.32 -11.14 -6.39
C THR A 39 2.20 -10.24 -5.90
N PHE A 40 1.50 -9.62 -6.84
CA PHE A 40 0.31 -8.83 -6.57
C PHE A 40 -0.93 -9.64 -6.89
N TYR A 41 -1.93 -9.59 -6.01
CA TYR A 41 -3.23 -10.20 -6.20
C TYR A 41 -4.27 -9.08 -6.32
N GLU A 42 -4.88 -9.00 -7.49
CA GLU A 42 -5.79 -7.93 -7.87
C GLU A 42 -7.23 -8.48 -8.00
N GLY A 43 -8.17 -7.69 -7.52
CA GLY A 43 -9.60 -8.00 -7.60
C GLY A 43 -10.18 -7.78 -9.00
N GLN A 44 -11.51 -7.66 -9.03
CA GLN A 44 -12.23 -7.27 -10.24
C GLN A 44 -11.85 -5.83 -10.66
N ARG A 45 -11.71 -5.65 -11.98
CA ARG A 45 -11.48 -4.37 -12.65
C ARG A 45 -12.80 -3.76 -13.15
N GLY A 46 -12.76 -2.48 -13.50
CA GLY A 46 -13.87 -1.73 -14.10
C GLY A 46 -14.66 -0.89 -13.09
N PHE A 47 -14.14 -0.67 -11.89
CA PHE A 47 -14.76 0.24 -10.92
C PHE A 47 -14.34 1.69 -11.17
N GLY A 48 -15.12 2.63 -10.62
CA GLY A 48 -14.79 4.05 -10.62
C GLY A 48 -13.82 4.44 -9.49
N SER A 49 -13.39 5.70 -9.49
CA SER A 49 -12.45 6.24 -8.49
C SER A 49 -13.00 6.32 -7.07
N ASN A 50 -14.31 6.08 -6.88
CA ASN A 50 -14.98 6.00 -5.59
C ASN A 50 -14.96 4.58 -4.99
N LEU A 51 -14.16 3.67 -5.55
CA LEU A 51 -13.99 2.30 -5.05
C LEU A 51 -13.43 2.29 -3.62
N ASN A 52 -14.18 1.65 -2.71
CA ASN A 52 -13.68 1.37 -1.35
C ASN A 52 -12.98 0.00 -1.33
N CYS A 53 -11.74 -0.03 -0.81
CA CYS A 53 -10.90 -1.20 -0.69
C CYS A 53 -10.69 -1.70 0.75
N ASP A 54 -11.36 -1.11 1.75
CA ASP A 54 -11.20 -1.45 3.16
C ASP A 54 -11.52 -2.92 3.47
N ASP A 55 -12.54 -3.48 2.80
CA ASP A 55 -13.01 -4.86 3.00
C ASP A 55 -12.34 -5.89 2.07
N PHE A 56 -11.31 -5.49 1.29
CA PHE A 56 -10.61 -6.41 0.39
C PHE A 56 -9.38 -7.03 1.07
N PRO A 57 -9.10 -8.33 0.86
CA PRO A 57 -9.86 -9.31 0.07
C PRO A 57 -11.05 -9.90 0.86
N SER A 58 -12.24 -9.90 0.26
CA SER A 58 -13.43 -10.59 0.77
C SER A 58 -13.83 -11.75 -0.14
N ALA A 59 -14.60 -12.70 0.40
CA ALA A 59 -15.14 -13.84 -0.36
C ALA A 59 -15.94 -13.38 -1.61
N GLN A 60 -16.56 -12.21 -1.55
CA GLN A 60 -17.36 -11.61 -2.63
C GLN A 60 -16.52 -10.82 -3.64
N SER A 61 -15.46 -10.14 -3.21
CA SER A 61 -14.61 -9.33 -4.10
C SER A 61 -13.63 -10.19 -4.90
N GLY A 62 -13.21 -11.34 -4.35
CA GLY A 62 -12.52 -12.45 -5.02
C GLY A 62 -11.22 -12.06 -5.73
N LEU A 63 -10.11 -12.73 -5.40
CA LEU A 63 -8.87 -12.57 -6.17
C LEU A 63 -9.08 -13.11 -7.60
N ARG A 64 -8.99 -12.24 -8.60
CA ARG A 64 -9.26 -12.59 -10.02
C ARG A 64 -7.98 -12.68 -10.83
N HIS A 65 -7.06 -11.76 -10.58
CA HIS A 65 -5.82 -11.65 -11.32
C HIS A 65 -4.66 -11.71 -10.33
N TYR A 66 -3.56 -12.32 -10.76
CA TYR A 66 -2.29 -12.14 -10.09
C TYR A 66 -1.27 -11.79 -11.17
N PHE A 67 -0.29 -10.98 -10.80
CA PHE A 67 0.83 -10.67 -11.67
C PHE A 67 2.09 -10.55 -10.83
N ARG A 68 3.22 -10.91 -11.45
CA ARG A 68 4.53 -10.88 -10.81
C ARG A 68 5.39 -9.80 -11.42
N VAL A 69 6.12 -9.13 -10.54
CA VAL A 69 7.10 -8.13 -10.95
C VAL A 69 8.36 -8.25 -10.13
N GLU A 70 9.46 -7.76 -10.69
CA GLU A 70 10.71 -7.52 -10.00
C GLU A 70 10.94 -6.01 -9.88
N LEU A 71 11.09 -5.53 -8.65
CA LEU A 71 11.43 -4.14 -8.35
C LEU A 71 12.95 -4.02 -8.22
N LEU A 72 13.56 -3.27 -9.13
CA LEU A 72 15.01 -3.13 -9.28
C LEU A 72 15.45 -1.68 -9.01
N PHE A 73 16.68 -1.54 -8.51
CA PHE A 73 17.31 -0.24 -8.37
C PHE A 73 17.59 0.40 -9.74
N PRO A 74 17.43 1.74 -9.89
CA PRO A 74 16.93 2.69 -8.89
C PRO A 74 15.39 2.84 -8.88
N ASN A 75 14.74 2.52 -9.98
CA ASN A 75 13.31 2.74 -10.16
C ASN A 75 12.73 1.88 -11.28
N LEU A 76 13.38 0.78 -11.65
CA LEU A 76 12.95 -0.10 -12.74
C LEU A 76 12.03 -1.20 -12.20
N VAL A 77 10.90 -1.41 -12.85
CA VAL A 77 10.06 -2.60 -12.62
C VAL A 77 9.98 -3.42 -13.90
N VAL A 78 10.07 -4.75 -13.76
CA VAL A 78 9.94 -5.70 -14.89
C VAL A 78 8.90 -6.76 -14.53
N ASP A 79 7.97 -7.06 -15.44
CA ASP A 79 7.01 -8.15 -15.25
C ASP A 79 7.46 -9.48 -15.87
N GLU A 80 6.69 -10.55 -15.64
CA GLU A 80 6.97 -11.90 -16.15
C GLU A 80 6.95 -12.01 -17.69
N TYR A 81 6.40 -11.01 -18.39
CA TYR A 81 6.33 -10.96 -19.85
C TYR A 81 7.42 -10.06 -20.44
N GLY A 82 8.29 -9.49 -19.62
CA GLY A 82 9.36 -8.57 -20.03
C GLY A 82 8.89 -7.15 -20.29
N ASN A 83 7.67 -6.78 -19.91
CA ASN A 83 7.26 -5.38 -19.92
C ASN A 83 8.04 -4.64 -18.84
N THR A 84 8.39 -3.40 -19.13
CA THR A 84 9.12 -2.53 -18.20
C THR A 84 8.28 -1.34 -17.81
N GLY A 85 8.58 -0.81 -16.63
CA GLY A 85 7.92 0.36 -16.07
C GLY A 85 8.79 1.04 -15.03
N GLN A 86 8.17 1.91 -14.23
CA GLN A 86 8.85 2.61 -13.15
C GLN A 86 8.20 2.33 -11.79
N TRP A 87 8.98 2.33 -10.72
CA TRP A 87 8.48 2.30 -9.36
C TRP A 87 9.20 3.32 -8.48
N THR A 88 8.55 3.73 -7.39
CA THR A 88 9.14 4.61 -6.39
C THR A 88 8.69 4.22 -5.00
N LEU A 89 9.63 4.27 -4.05
CA LEU A 89 9.29 4.28 -2.64
C LEU A 89 8.67 5.65 -2.28
N ILE A 90 7.67 5.65 -1.41
CA ILE A 90 7.07 6.83 -0.84
C ILE A 90 7.50 6.91 0.62
N TYR A 91 8.55 7.69 0.85
CA TYR A 91 9.23 7.83 2.13
C TYR A 91 9.58 6.47 2.75
N ASN A 92 8.88 6.03 3.78
CA ASN A 92 8.99 4.71 4.41
C ASN A 92 7.62 4.02 4.57
N GLN A 93 6.61 4.55 3.87
CA GLN A 93 5.19 4.31 4.12
C GLN A 93 4.60 3.28 3.14
N GLY A 94 5.05 3.31 1.89
CA GLY A 94 4.50 2.52 0.80
C GLY A 94 5.26 2.76 -0.49
N PHE A 95 4.70 2.31 -1.61
CA PHE A 95 5.32 2.49 -2.92
C PHE A 95 4.27 2.60 -4.03
N GLU A 96 4.64 3.29 -5.12
CA GLU A 96 3.88 3.35 -6.37
C GLU A 96 4.64 2.58 -7.46
N ILE A 97 3.91 1.82 -8.28
CA ILE A 97 4.42 1.13 -9.46
C ILE A 97 3.59 1.56 -10.66
N SER A 98 4.24 1.94 -11.75
CA SER A 98 3.62 2.18 -13.05
C SER A 98 4.20 1.21 -14.09
N ILE A 99 3.39 0.29 -14.58
CA ILE A 99 3.78 -0.73 -15.56
C ILE A 99 2.57 -1.12 -16.40
N ASN A 100 2.79 -1.42 -17.68
CA ASN A 100 1.77 -1.91 -18.61
C ASN A 100 0.45 -1.09 -18.59
N TYR A 101 0.58 0.24 -18.70
CA TYR A 101 -0.53 1.21 -18.69
C TYR A 101 -1.41 1.20 -17.43
N ARG A 102 -0.90 0.66 -16.32
CA ARG A 102 -1.56 0.72 -15.00
C ARG A 102 -0.64 1.30 -13.95
N LYS A 103 -1.25 1.83 -12.90
CA LYS A 103 -0.61 2.30 -11.68
C LYS A 103 -1.13 1.53 -10.48
N TYR A 104 -0.24 1.25 -9.54
CA TYR A 104 -0.50 0.50 -8.32
C TYR A 104 0.11 1.27 -7.16
N PHE A 105 -0.69 1.57 -6.14
CA PHE A 105 -0.22 2.20 -4.92
C PHE A 105 -0.74 1.44 -3.69
N ALA A 106 0.16 1.11 -2.77
CA ALA A 106 -0.21 0.55 -1.48
C ALA A 106 0.76 1.01 -0.39
N PHE A 107 0.24 1.13 0.83
CA PHE A 107 1.06 1.21 2.03
C PHE A 107 1.70 -0.14 2.35
N SER A 108 2.90 -0.13 2.92
CA SER A 108 3.49 -1.32 3.54
C SER A 108 2.61 -1.78 4.70
N ASN A 109 2.59 -3.09 4.96
CA ASN A 109 1.76 -3.63 6.05
C ASN A 109 2.41 -3.34 7.41
N TRP A 110 1.58 -3.29 8.45
CA TRP A 110 2.02 -3.24 9.85
C TRP A 110 1.01 -3.97 10.73
N SER A 111 1.44 -4.36 11.92
CA SER A 111 0.59 -4.84 13.01
C SER A 111 0.85 -4.01 14.25
N GLN A 112 -0.21 -3.75 15.01
CA GLN A 112 -0.12 -3.04 16.27
C GLN A 112 -0.75 -3.90 17.36
N SER A 113 0.02 -4.16 18.41
CA SER A 113 -0.43 -4.88 19.60
C SER A 113 -0.08 -4.05 20.82
N GLU A 114 -1.11 -3.53 21.49
CA GLU A 114 -0.98 -2.58 22.61
C GLU A 114 -0.10 -1.38 22.23
N HIS A 115 1.13 -1.32 22.76
CA HIS A 115 2.11 -0.27 22.55
C HIS A 115 3.23 -0.66 21.57
N THR A 116 3.18 -1.86 20.99
CA THR A 116 4.20 -2.35 20.05
C THR A 116 3.69 -2.29 18.63
N VAL A 117 4.44 -1.58 17.78
CA VAL A 117 4.24 -1.54 16.33
C VAL A 117 5.28 -2.42 15.68
N SER A 118 4.83 -3.30 14.78
CA SER A 118 5.71 -4.11 13.93
C SER A 118 5.45 -3.81 12.46
N SER A 119 6.50 -3.35 11.76
CA SER A 119 6.46 -3.10 10.32
C SER A 119 6.63 -4.41 9.55
N ARG A 120 5.68 -4.73 8.68
CA ARG A 120 5.68 -5.92 7.82
C ARG A 120 5.97 -5.49 6.38
N CYS A 121 7.24 -5.18 6.11
CA CYS A 121 7.67 -4.54 4.86
C CYS A 121 7.61 -5.44 3.61
N PHE A 122 7.42 -6.74 3.80
CA PHE A 122 7.30 -7.72 2.72
C PHE A 122 5.85 -8.01 2.33
N GLU A 123 4.92 -7.24 2.89
CA GLU A 123 3.50 -7.31 2.61
C GLU A 123 2.98 -5.89 2.43
N THR A 124 1.91 -5.72 1.67
CA THR A 124 1.20 -4.45 1.60
C THR A 124 -0.09 -4.50 2.42
N LYS A 125 -0.57 -3.34 2.84
CA LYS A 125 -2.01 -3.15 3.05
C LYS A 125 -2.74 -3.30 1.72
N THR A 126 -4.06 -3.37 1.77
CA THR A 126 -4.85 -3.23 0.57
C THR A 126 -4.58 -1.88 -0.06
N GLY A 127 -4.24 -1.91 -1.34
CA GLY A 127 -3.97 -0.75 -2.16
C GLY A 127 -4.96 -0.59 -3.29
N TRP A 128 -4.72 0.45 -4.07
CA TRP A 128 -5.52 0.82 -5.23
C TRP A 128 -4.70 0.69 -6.50
N ALA A 129 -5.33 0.10 -7.50
CA ALA A 129 -4.80 0.07 -8.85
C ALA A 129 -5.77 0.77 -9.80
N HIS A 130 -5.23 1.46 -10.79
CA HIS A 130 -6.02 2.03 -11.86
C HIS A 130 -5.27 2.09 -13.19
N ASP A 131 -5.99 2.20 -14.30
CA ASP A 131 -5.39 2.46 -15.60
C ASP A 131 -4.81 3.89 -15.70
N ALA A 132 -3.91 4.12 -16.66
CA ALA A 132 -3.28 5.42 -16.87
C ALA A 132 -4.29 6.57 -17.12
N PHE A 133 -5.52 6.26 -17.51
CA PHE A 133 -6.59 7.24 -17.74
C PHE A 133 -7.54 7.42 -16.54
N ILE A 134 -7.33 6.71 -15.42
CA ILE A 134 -8.08 6.87 -14.16
C ILE A 134 -9.57 6.51 -14.30
N ARG A 135 -9.89 5.53 -15.16
CA ARG A 135 -11.26 5.07 -15.47
C ARG A 135 -11.55 3.66 -14.99
N ASP A 136 -10.54 2.82 -14.83
CA ASP A 136 -10.67 1.43 -14.45
C ASP A 136 -9.89 1.18 -13.16
N TRP A 137 -10.61 1.20 -12.04
CA TRP A 137 -10.08 0.97 -10.70
C TRP A 137 -10.30 -0.46 -10.22
N SER A 138 -9.42 -0.89 -9.34
CA SER A 138 -9.43 -2.18 -8.66
C SER A 138 -8.67 -2.11 -7.34
N CYS A 139 -8.96 -3.02 -6.42
CA CYS A 139 -8.18 -3.22 -5.20
C CYS A 139 -7.12 -4.30 -5.42
N PHE A 140 -5.99 -4.19 -4.73
CA PHE A 140 -4.96 -5.22 -4.76
C PHE A 140 -4.23 -5.35 -3.42
N ILE A 141 -3.58 -6.50 -3.23
CA ILE A 141 -2.61 -6.75 -2.15
C ILE A 141 -1.31 -7.28 -2.76
N GLY A 142 -0.20 -7.03 -2.09
CA GLY A 142 1.13 -7.46 -2.52
C GLY A 142 1.86 -8.25 -1.45
N HIS A 143 2.57 -9.29 -1.90
CA HIS A 143 3.51 -10.05 -1.09
C HIS A 143 4.87 -10.11 -1.79
N ARG A 144 5.93 -9.74 -1.06
CA ARG A 144 7.29 -9.94 -1.52
C ARG A 144 7.59 -11.44 -1.46
N THR A 145 8.02 -11.98 -2.57
CA THR A 145 8.45 -13.36 -2.68
C THR A 145 9.98 -13.36 -2.71
N ASP A 146 10.60 -14.23 -1.93
CA ASP A 146 12.02 -14.51 -2.14
C ASP A 146 12.24 -15.07 -3.56
N PRO A 147 13.44 -14.98 -4.14
CA PRO A 147 13.74 -15.50 -5.47
C PRO A 147 13.55 -17.03 -5.67
N ALA A 148 12.90 -17.75 -4.75
CA ALA A 148 12.90 -19.21 -4.71
C ALA A 148 11.57 -19.88 -5.08
N LEU A 149 11.59 -20.45 -6.29
CA LEU A 149 11.04 -21.74 -6.73
C LEU A 149 9.51 -21.92 -6.89
N PRO A 150 9.05 -22.53 -8.01
CA PRO A 150 7.63 -22.75 -8.37
C PRO A 150 6.70 -23.46 -7.36
N ASN A 151 7.20 -23.92 -6.22
CA ASN A 151 6.51 -24.86 -5.33
C ASN A 151 5.74 -24.19 -4.18
N GLU A 152 6.05 -22.95 -3.79
CA GLU A 152 5.34 -22.20 -2.73
C GLU A 152 3.91 -21.78 -3.14
N VAL A 153 3.71 -21.53 -4.45
CA VAL A 153 2.43 -21.09 -5.04
C VAL A 153 1.33 -22.14 -4.88
N LYS A 154 1.68 -23.43 -4.89
CA LYS A 154 0.73 -24.53 -4.67
C LYS A 154 0.24 -24.59 -3.22
N LYS A 155 1.07 -24.15 -2.27
CA LYS A 155 0.76 -24.21 -0.84
C LYS A 155 -0.18 -23.07 -0.43
N GLN A 156 0.02 -21.85 -0.97
CA GLN A 156 -0.89 -20.74 -0.75
C GLN A 156 -2.26 -20.94 -1.41
N LYS A 157 -2.32 -21.50 -2.63
CA LYS A 157 -3.62 -21.89 -3.23
C LYS A 157 -4.42 -22.78 -2.28
N ASN A 158 -3.80 -23.79 -1.68
CA ASN A 158 -4.47 -24.71 -0.75
C ASN A 158 -4.85 -24.10 0.62
N PHE A 159 -4.26 -22.97 1.01
CA PHE A 159 -4.62 -22.25 2.23
C PHE A 159 -5.89 -21.42 2.05
N PHE A 160 -6.14 -20.91 0.84
CA PHE A 160 -7.34 -20.12 0.53
C PHE A 160 -8.52 -20.95 -0.01
N THR A 161 -8.35 -22.25 -0.24
CA THR A 161 -9.44 -23.18 -0.63
C THR A 161 -9.98 -24.03 0.54
N LYS A 162 -9.64 -23.69 1.78
CA LYS A 162 -10.19 -24.35 2.98
C LYS A 162 -11.16 -23.44 3.72
#